data_AF-A0A2G1DGM4-F1
#
_entry.id   AF-A0A2G1DGM4-F1
#
_cell.length_a   1.000
_cell.length_b   1.000
_cell.length_c   1.000
_cell.angle_alpha   90.00
_cell.angle_beta   90.00
_cell.angle_gamma   90.00
#
_symmetry.space_group_name_H-M   'P 1'
#
loop_
_entity.id
_entity.type
_entity.pdbx_description
1 polymer ?
#
loop_
_entity_poly.entity_id
_entity_poly.type
_entity_poly.pdbx_seq_one_letter_code
_entity_poly.pdbx_strand_id
1 'polypeptide(L)'
;MHKFPSQKEIINSVIKGIETAKNNFTYWTADELFLSYAPAKFLTIHISQEIAKLENAPEIFIDAPVADILRCSLPSRRDFRDFMKTKYLAQDIMCLTLDERFEHKSDNDSISRVIMSIKNGVRNVKEEYKNEIEKMCKMIDREKLSDSTLDYGLFAFYLDISNSARKKSEQRIEEIIDNFDKIVSSYSNLKSRFEGGNVKVIPNIGEYSIGCYIIEPNFK
;
A
#
# COMPACT_ATOMS: atom_id res chain seq x y z
N MET A 1 4.84 26.70 -2.64
CA MET A 1 3.96 25.65 -2.09
C MET A 1 4.45 24.34 -2.69
N HIS A 2 4.90 23.40 -1.88
CA HIS A 2 5.38 22.12 -2.38
C HIS A 2 4.21 21.36 -3.00
N LYS A 3 4.38 20.81 -4.19
CA LYS A 3 3.30 20.09 -4.87
C LYS A 3 3.40 18.61 -4.50
N PHE A 4 2.40 18.06 -3.83
CA PHE A 4 2.39 16.61 -3.56
C PHE A 4 2.43 15.82 -4.90
N PRO A 5 3.19 14.70 -5.00
CA PRO A 5 3.25 13.91 -6.22
C PRO A 5 1.87 13.43 -6.65
N SER A 6 1.68 13.28 -7.96
CA SER A 6 0.46 12.66 -8.47
C SER A 6 0.37 11.20 -8.06
N GLN A 7 -0.87 10.68 -7.96
CA GLN A 7 -1.12 9.27 -7.66
C GLN A 7 -0.39 8.33 -8.63
N LYS A 8 -0.32 8.72 -9.92
CA LYS A 8 0.40 7.96 -10.95
C LYS A 8 1.91 7.90 -10.69
N GLU A 9 2.54 9.00 -10.28
CA GLU A 9 3.97 9.02 -9.93
C GLU A 9 4.26 8.12 -8.73
N ILE A 10 3.40 8.15 -7.70
CA ILE A 10 3.52 7.27 -6.54
C ILE A 10 3.37 5.80 -6.95
N ILE A 11 2.34 5.43 -7.70
CA ILE A 11 2.12 4.03 -8.12
C ILE A 11 3.28 3.53 -8.98
N ASN A 12 3.75 4.33 -9.94
CA ASN A 12 4.91 3.98 -10.75
C ASN A 12 6.16 3.77 -9.90
N SER A 13 6.38 4.61 -8.89
CA SER A 13 7.51 4.48 -7.95
C SER A 13 7.40 3.22 -7.09
N VAL A 14 6.18 2.87 -6.65
CA VAL A 14 5.92 1.62 -5.91
C VAL A 14 6.23 0.40 -6.77
N ILE A 15 5.70 0.33 -7.98
CA ILE A 15 5.96 -0.78 -8.91
C ILE A 15 7.45 -0.90 -9.19
N LYS A 16 8.11 0.21 -9.52
CA LYS A 16 9.56 0.26 -9.78
C LYS A 16 10.38 -0.12 -8.54
N GLY A 17 9.92 0.23 -7.34
CA GLY A 17 10.54 -0.16 -6.08
C GLY A 17 10.49 -1.67 -5.86
N ILE A 18 9.35 -2.29 -6.15
CA ILE A 18 9.21 -3.76 -6.09
C ILE A 18 10.06 -4.44 -7.17
N GLU A 19 10.11 -3.90 -8.39
CA GLU A 19 10.98 -4.43 -9.46
C GLU A 19 12.46 -4.33 -9.08
N THR A 20 12.87 -3.20 -8.50
CA THR A 20 14.25 -2.97 -8.05
C THR A 20 14.60 -3.94 -6.92
N ALA A 21 13.70 -4.10 -5.94
CA ALA A 21 13.84 -5.10 -4.89
C ALA A 21 13.99 -6.51 -5.46
N LYS A 22 13.12 -6.90 -6.39
CA LYS A 22 13.20 -8.20 -7.08
C LYS A 22 14.57 -8.39 -7.71
N ASN A 23 15.06 -7.42 -8.47
CA ASN A 23 16.33 -7.53 -9.18
C ASN A 23 17.52 -7.61 -8.22
N ASN A 24 17.53 -6.78 -7.17
CA ASN A 24 18.58 -6.82 -6.15
C ASN A 24 18.59 -8.16 -5.41
N PHE A 25 17.42 -8.63 -4.97
CA PHE A 25 17.33 -9.88 -4.22
C PHE A 25 17.72 -11.10 -5.06
N THR A 26 17.25 -11.18 -6.30
CA THR A 26 17.65 -12.28 -7.20
C THR A 26 19.15 -12.23 -7.48
N TYR A 27 19.72 -11.03 -7.70
CA TYR A 27 21.16 -10.88 -7.87
C TYR A 27 21.97 -11.35 -6.65
N TRP A 28 21.56 -10.95 -5.44
CA TRP A 28 22.26 -11.35 -4.20
C TRP A 28 22.14 -12.83 -3.86
N THR A 29 21.08 -13.47 -4.35
CA THR A 29 20.81 -14.89 -4.13
C THR A 29 21.18 -15.75 -5.33
N ALA A 30 21.93 -15.21 -6.31
CA ALA A 30 22.33 -15.92 -7.53
C ALA A 30 21.14 -16.60 -8.26
N ASP A 31 20.00 -15.92 -8.30
CA ASP A 31 18.73 -16.38 -8.87
C ASP A 31 18.12 -17.64 -8.21
N GLU A 32 18.62 -18.05 -7.04
CA GLU A 32 18.13 -19.25 -6.33
C GLU A 32 16.81 -19.00 -5.61
N LEU A 33 16.52 -17.76 -5.21
CA LEU A 33 15.36 -17.42 -4.38
C LEU A 33 14.46 -16.37 -5.01
N PHE A 34 13.15 -16.57 -4.85
CA PHE A 34 12.14 -15.54 -5.13
C PHE A 34 12.16 -14.44 -4.07
N LEU A 35 11.66 -13.26 -4.44
CA LEU A 35 11.54 -12.12 -3.52
C LEU A 35 10.62 -12.38 -2.31
N SER A 36 9.74 -13.39 -2.37
CA SER A 36 8.96 -13.82 -1.20
C SER A 36 9.79 -14.40 -0.06
N TYR A 37 11.03 -14.81 -0.34
CA TYR A 37 11.98 -15.24 0.69
C TYR A 37 12.80 -14.09 1.27
N ALA A 38 12.61 -12.86 0.75
CA ALA A 38 13.35 -11.71 1.24
C ALA A 38 12.96 -11.34 2.69
N PRO A 39 13.88 -10.75 3.46
CA PRO A 39 13.61 -10.30 4.82
C PRO A 39 12.41 -9.36 4.93
N ALA A 40 11.84 -9.28 6.13
CA ALA A 40 10.83 -8.29 6.46
C ALA A 40 11.34 -6.87 6.10
N LYS A 41 10.43 -6.03 5.59
CA LYS A 41 10.70 -4.63 5.14
C LYS A 41 11.56 -4.48 3.90
N PHE A 42 12.07 -5.57 3.30
CA PHE A 42 12.88 -5.46 2.10
C PHE A 42 12.18 -4.70 0.97
N LEU A 43 10.90 -5.04 0.70
CA LEU A 43 10.07 -4.28 -0.24
C LEU A 43 9.86 -2.83 0.19
N THR A 44 9.48 -2.63 1.45
CA THR A 44 9.17 -1.32 2.02
C THR A 44 10.32 -0.34 1.79
N ILE A 45 11.56 -0.75 2.08
CA ILE A 45 12.75 0.07 1.92
C ILE A 45 12.97 0.46 0.46
N HIS A 46 12.88 -0.48 -0.48
CA HIS A 46 13.11 -0.20 -1.89
C HIS A 46 12.02 0.70 -2.49
N ILE A 47 10.76 0.50 -2.07
CA ILE A 47 9.65 1.39 -2.43
C ILE A 47 9.92 2.81 -1.90
N SER A 48 10.30 2.95 -0.63
CA SER A 48 10.66 4.26 -0.07
C SER A 48 11.79 4.94 -0.84
N GLN A 49 12.82 4.19 -1.22
CA GLN A 49 13.95 4.71 -1.98
C GLN A 49 13.54 5.19 -3.38
N GLU A 50 12.64 4.50 -4.08
CA GLU A 50 12.15 4.96 -5.38
C GLU A 50 11.24 6.18 -5.24
N ILE A 51 10.36 6.23 -4.22
CA ILE A 51 9.52 7.40 -3.96
C ILE A 51 10.37 8.63 -3.61
N ALA A 52 11.45 8.45 -2.84
CA ALA A 52 12.37 9.52 -2.46
C ALA A 52 13.14 10.13 -3.65
N LYS A 53 13.14 9.49 -4.83
CA LYS A 53 13.76 10.01 -6.05
C LYS A 53 12.86 10.97 -6.84
N LEU A 54 11.59 11.09 -6.46
CA LEU A 54 10.66 12.02 -7.12
C LEU A 54 11.11 13.46 -6.86
N GLU A 55 10.96 14.33 -7.87
CA GLU A 55 11.32 15.74 -7.78
C GLU A 55 10.60 16.43 -6.60
N ASN A 56 9.32 16.11 -6.41
CA ASN A 56 8.52 16.58 -5.30
C ASN A 56 8.32 15.49 -4.23
N ALA A 57 9.40 14.84 -3.81
CA ALA A 57 9.32 13.72 -2.86
C ALA A 57 8.56 14.11 -1.56
N PRO A 58 7.58 13.28 -1.13
CA PRO A 58 6.85 13.51 0.10
C PRO A 58 7.75 13.24 1.31
N GLU A 59 7.24 13.49 2.51
CA GLU A 59 7.83 12.93 3.72
C GLU A 59 7.40 11.46 3.83
N ILE A 60 8.35 10.57 4.12
CA ILE A 60 8.13 9.12 4.09
C ILE A 60 8.29 8.59 5.50
N PHE A 61 7.20 8.03 6.03
CA PHE A 61 7.19 7.38 7.34
C PHE A 61 7.07 5.87 7.15
N ILE A 62 7.99 5.12 7.76
CA ILE A 62 7.97 3.66 7.78
C ILE A 62 7.37 3.22 9.11
N ASP A 63 6.39 2.32 9.07
CA ASP A 63 5.74 1.76 10.26
C ASP A 63 5.05 2.80 11.14
N ALA A 64 4.46 3.81 10.50
CA ALA A 64 3.68 4.83 11.18
C ALA A 64 2.47 4.17 11.89
N PRO A 65 2.26 4.45 13.19
CA PRO A 65 1.11 3.96 13.92
C PRO A 65 -0.20 4.56 13.37
N VAL A 66 -1.27 3.77 13.33
CA VAL A 66 -2.62 4.22 12.88
C VAL A 66 -3.05 5.50 13.60
N ALA A 67 -2.86 5.57 14.92
CA ALA A 67 -3.17 6.76 15.71
C ALA A 67 -2.43 8.02 15.24
N ASP A 68 -1.15 7.93 14.87
CA ASP A 68 -0.36 9.07 14.45
C ASP A 68 -0.75 9.53 13.04
N ILE A 69 -1.02 8.58 12.14
CA ILE A 69 -1.55 8.88 10.82
C ILE A 69 -2.86 9.65 10.94
N LEU A 70 -3.77 9.19 11.81
CA LEU A 70 -5.08 9.82 12.03
C LEU A 70 -4.96 11.20 12.70
N ARG A 71 -4.02 11.39 13.63
CA ARG A 71 -3.73 12.72 14.20
C ARG A 71 -3.34 13.71 13.12
N CYS A 72 -2.59 13.25 12.13
CA CYS A 72 -2.10 14.07 11.02
C CYS A 72 -3.06 14.11 9.82
N SER A 73 -4.19 13.38 9.85
CA SER A 73 -5.15 13.38 8.75
C SER A 73 -6.54 13.91 9.08
N LEU A 74 -6.97 13.85 10.33
CA LEU A 74 -8.27 14.34 10.76
C LEU A 74 -8.25 15.86 10.97
N PRO A 75 -9.41 16.55 10.85
CA PRO A 75 -9.51 18.00 11.06
C PRO A 75 -9.01 18.46 12.43
N SER A 76 -9.19 17.62 13.45
CA SER A 76 -8.64 17.82 14.79
C SER A 76 -7.79 16.62 15.21
N ARG A 77 -6.56 16.93 15.63
CA ARG A 77 -5.58 15.98 16.15
C ARG A 77 -6.05 15.20 17.38
N ARG A 78 -7.09 15.68 18.07
CA ARG A 78 -7.61 15.04 19.30
C ARG A 78 -8.64 13.95 19.00
N ASP A 79 -9.19 13.95 17.78
CA ASP A 79 -10.37 13.16 17.44
C ASP A 79 -10.01 11.71 17.09
N PHE A 80 -8.73 11.40 16.90
CA PHE A 80 -8.27 10.07 16.48
C PHE A 80 -8.75 8.95 17.41
N ARG A 81 -8.84 9.19 18.72
CA ARG A 81 -9.29 8.16 19.69
C ARG A 81 -10.76 7.80 19.47
N ASP A 82 -11.60 8.83 19.31
CA ASP A 82 -13.02 8.65 19.09
C ASP A 82 -13.29 8.07 17.70
N PHE A 83 -12.52 8.51 16.69
CA PHE A 83 -12.54 7.93 15.35
C PHE A 83 -12.24 6.42 15.39
N MET A 84 -11.13 6.03 16.02
CA MET A 84 -10.72 4.63 16.13
C MET A 84 -11.78 3.80 16.86
N LYS A 85 -12.34 4.30 17.97
CA LYS A 85 -13.40 3.63 18.72
C LYS A 85 -14.66 3.45 17.87
N THR A 86 -15.09 4.49 17.15
CA THR A 86 -16.33 4.49 16.36
C THR A 86 -16.22 3.56 15.15
N LYS A 87 -15.05 3.52 14.51
CA LYS A 87 -14.80 2.67 13.33
C LYS A 87 -14.33 1.26 13.70
N TYR A 88 -14.27 0.90 14.99
CA TYR A 88 -13.71 -0.37 15.47
C TYR A 88 -12.32 -0.64 14.86
N LEU A 89 -11.46 0.37 14.91
CA LEU A 89 -10.10 0.34 14.39
C LEU A 89 -9.12 0.11 15.54
N ALA A 90 -8.43 -1.02 15.50
CA ALA A 90 -7.39 -1.34 16.48
C ALA A 90 -6.12 -0.51 16.24
N GLN A 91 -5.32 -0.34 17.29
CA GLN A 91 -3.98 0.19 17.13
C GLN A 91 -3.12 -0.81 16.38
N ASP A 92 -2.49 -0.36 15.30
CA ASP A 92 -1.60 -1.12 14.44
C ASP A 92 -0.66 -0.15 13.70
N ILE A 93 0.14 -0.64 12.75
CA ILE A 93 1.03 0.14 11.89
C ILE A 93 0.62 0.05 10.41
N MET A 94 0.99 1.07 9.64
CA MET A 94 1.01 1.04 8.17
C MET A 94 2.45 0.92 7.67
N CYS A 95 2.68 0.10 6.65
CA CYS A 95 4.03 -0.16 6.15
C CYS A 95 4.72 1.11 5.65
N LEU A 96 3.97 1.96 4.93
CA LEU A 96 4.39 3.32 4.57
C LEU A 96 3.23 4.30 4.76
N THR A 97 3.59 5.50 5.18
CA THR A 97 2.72 6.69 5.08
C THR A 97 3.49 7.79 4.36
N LEU A 98 2.81 8.48 3.44
CA LEU A 98 3.36 9.63 2.73
C LEU A 98 2.64 10.89 3.16
N ASP A 99 3.42 11.85 3.62
CA ASP A 99 2.91 13.11 4.15
C ASP A 99 3.34 14.27 3.27
N GLU A 100 2.51 15.32 3.24
CA GLU A 100 2.83 16.54 2.52
C GLU A 100 4.04 17.23 3.13
N ARG A 101 5.02 17.56 2.30
CA ARG A 101 6.22 18.28 2.73
C ARG A 101 5.95 19.77 2.79
N PHE A 102 6.16 20.39 3.94
CA PHE A 102 6.08 21.84 4.13
C PHE A 102 7.04 22.28 5.25
N GLU A 103 7.15 23.59 5.47
CA GLU A 103 7.98 24.13 6.54
C GLU A 103 7.30 23.89 7.89
N HIS A 104 7.87 22.96 8.66
CA HIS A 104 7.34 22.57 9.97
C HIS A 104 7.48 23.70 10.99
N LYS A 105 6.39 24.03 11.67
CA LYS A 105 6.42 24.94 12.83
C LYS A 105 6.84 24.24 14.13
N SER A 106 6.72 22.92 14.16
CA SER A 106 7.11 22.05 15.26
C SER A 106 7.22 20.61 14.77
N ASP A 107 7.86 19.74 15.53
CA ASP A 107 8.01 18.30 15.22
C ASP A 107 6.68 17.54 15.11
N ASN A 108 5.57 18.17 15.52
CA ASN A 108 4.25 17.59 15.41
C ASN A 108 3.56 17.94 14.10
N ASP A 109 4.07 18.87 13.29
CA ASP A 109 3.39 19.31 12.09
C ASP A 109 3.53 18.26 10.99
N SER A 110 2.42 17.67 10.55
CA SER A 110 2.41 16.76 9.40
C SER A 110 1.00 16.62 8.86
N ILE A 111 0.89 16.28 7.57
CA ILE A 111 -0.37 16.08 6.87
C ILE A 111 -0.30 14.76 6.11
N SER A 112 -0.92 13.71 6.65
CA SER A 112 -0.93 12.40 6.01
C SER A 112 -1.81 12.42 4.76
N ARG A 113 -1.26 11.98 3.63
CA ARG A 113 -1.97 11.94 2.34
C ARG A 113 -2.19 10.51 1.85
N VAL A 114 -1.21 9.62 2.02
CA VAL A 114 -1.27 8.26 1.47
C VAL A 114 -0.85 7.24 2.51
N ILE A 115 -1.58 6.13 2.61
CA ILE A 115 -1.21 4.98 3.45
C ILE A 115 -0.96 3.74 2.58
N MET A 116 -0.02 2.88 2.97
CA MET A 116 0.31 1.68 2.22
C MET A 116 0.49 0.44 3.10
N SER A 117 -0.09 -0.67 2.67
CA SER A 117 0.24 -2.02 3.15
C SER A 117 1.03 -2.74 2.07
N ILE A 118 2.16 -3.35 2.44
CA ILE A 118 3.14 -3.89 1.48
C ILE A 118 3.45 -5.34 1.84
N LYS A 119 3.28 -6.28 0.89
CA LYS A 119 3.48 -7.72 1.14
C LYS A 119 4.31 -8.37 0.02
N ASN A 120 5.35 -9.13 0.37
CA ASN A 120 6.28 -9.72 -0.61
C ASN A 120 5.98 -11.17 -1.02
N GLY A 121 4.90 -11.79 -0.55
CA GLY A 121 4.60 -13.20 -0.81
C GLY A 121 3.10 -13.49 -0.91
N VAL A 122 2.37 -12.65 -1.63
CA VAL A 122 0.91 -12.79 -1.76
C VAL A 122 0.61 -13.85 -2.81
N ARG A 123 0.35 -15.09 -2.37
CA ARG A 123 0.04 -16.22 -3.25
C ARG A 123 -1.44 -16.58 -3.32
N ASN A 124 -2.15 -16.46 -2.20
CA ASN A 124 -3.58 -16.75 -2.07
C ASN A 124 -4.21 -15.62 -1.26
N VAL A 125 -5.53 -15.49 -1.36
CA VAL A 125 -6.29 -14.68 -0.42
C VAL A 125 -6.14 -15.28 0.98
N LYS A 126 -5.79 -14.43 1.94
CA LYS A 126 -5.70 -14.79 3.35
C LYS A 126 -6.44 -13.74 4.18
N GLU A 127 -6.89 -14.15 5.36
CA GLU A 127 -7.58 -13.26 6.28
C GLU A 127 -6.72 -12.07 6.69
N GLU A 128 -5.40 -12.26 6.85
CA GLU A 128 -4.46 -11.16 7.09
C GLU A 128 -4.54 -10.06 6.02
N TYR A 129 -4.71 -10.41 4.75
CA TYR A 129 -4.78 -9.42 3.68
C TYR A 129 -6.14 -8.74 3.65
N LYS A 130 -7.22 -9.46 3.93
CA LYS A 130 -8.56 -8.88 4.06
C LYS A 130 -8.62 -7.87 5.20
N ASN A 131 -8.03 -8.20 6.34
CA ASN A 131 -7.94 -7.30 7.49
C ASN A 131 -7.17 -6.02 7.17
N GLU A 132 -6.11 -6.11 6.35
CA GLU A 132 -5.36 -4.93 5.89
C GLU A 132 -6.20 -4.04 4.96
N ILE A 133 -6.96 -4.63 4.04
CA ILE A 133 -7.91 -3.89 3.19
C ILE A 133 -8.98 -3.22 4.05
N GLU A 134 -9.61 -3.96 4.98
CA GLU A 134 -10.63 -3.41 5.87
C GLU A 134 -10.09 -2.26 6.74
N LYS A 135 -8.87 -2.41 7.29
CA LYS A 135 -8.17 -1.36 8.04
C LYS A 135 -8.02 -0.09 7.20
N MET A 136 -7.53 -0.21 5.96
CA MET A 136 -7.39 0.95 5.06
C MET A 136 -8.75 1.56 4.70
N CYS A 137 -9.77 0.75 4.41
CA CYS A 137 -11.11 1.24 4.16
C CYS A 137 -11.62 2.08 5.34
N LYS A 138 -11.52 1.57 6.58
CA LYS A 138 -11.93 2.29 7.79
C LYS A 138 -11.20 3.62 7.98
N MET A 139 -9.92 3.69 7.63
CA MET A 139 -9.12 4.91 7.74
C MET A 139 -9.48 5.97 6.69
N ILE A 140 -9.87 5.55 5.49
CA ILE A 140 -10.12 6.44 4.33
C ILE A 140 -11.59 6.86 4.25
N ASP A 141 -12.50 5.96 4.62
CA ASP A 141 -13.95 6.13 4.54
C ASP A 141 -14.44 7.35 5.31
N ARG A 142 -15.18 8.21 4.61
CA ARG A 142 -15.68 9.50 5.11
C ARG A 142 -16.87 9.99 4.30
N GLU A 143 -17.62 10.93 4.88
CA GLU A 143 -18.80 11.52 4.22
C GLU A 143 -18.45 12.71 3.36
N LYS A 144 -17.47 13.53 3.77
CA LYS A 144 -17.03 14.72 3.05
C LYS A 144 -15.52 14.71 2.84
N LEU A 145 -15.09 15.36 1.76
CA LEU A 145 -13.67 15.56 1.46
C LEU A 145 -12.90 16.22 2.61
N SER A 146 -13.54 17.15 3.33
CA SER A 146 -12.95 17.88 4.45
C SER A 146 -12.73 17.04 5.71
N ASP A 147 -13.31 15.85 5.81
CA ASP A 147 -13.29 15.05 7.04
C ASP A 147 -11.97 14.28 7.23
N SER A 148 -11.13 14.21 6.19
CA SER A 148 -9.79 13.66 6.27
C SER A 148 -8.93 14.10 5.09
N THR A 149 -7.64 14.31 5.32
CA THR A 149 -6.65 14.60 4.26
C THR A 149 -6.10 13.35 3.57
N LEU A 150 -6.45 12.13 4.03
CA LEU A 150 -6.01 10.88 3.39
C LEU A 150 -6.63 10.75 1.99
N ASP A 151 -5.85 10.90 0.94
CA ASP A 151 -6.31 10.83 -0.44
C ASP A 151 -6.65 9.40 -0.87
N TYR A 152 -5.80 8.42 -0.54
CA TYR A 152 -5.99 7.03 -0.94
C TYR A 152 -5.09 6.07 -0.14
N GLY A 153 -5.40 4.78 -0.24
CA GLY A 153 -4.63 3.67 0.30
C GLY A 153 -4.11 2.76 -0.80
N LEU A 154 -2.93 2.17 -0.60
CA LEU A 154 -2.35 1.19 -1.51
C LEU A 154 -2.08 -0.13 -0.80
N PHE A 155 -2.64 -1.22 -1.30
CA PHE A 155 -2.13 -2.56 -1.03
C PHE A 155 -1.19 -2.96 -2.16
N ALA A 156 0.11 -2.86 -1.91
CA ALA A 156 1.15 -3.22 -2.88
C ALA A 156 1.70 -4.61 -2.57
N PHE A 157 1.87 -5.44 -3.61
CA PHE A 157 2.36 -6.79 -3.39
C PHE A 157 3.22 -7.35 -4.50
N TYR A 158 4.07 -8.29 -4.09
CA TYR A 158 4.76 -9.24 -4.95
C TYR A 158 4.12 -10.62 -4.79
N LEU A 159 3.84 -11.26 -5.93
CA LEU A 159 3.37 -12.63 -6.04
C LEU A 159 4.41 -13.43 -6.81
N ASP A 160 4.78 -14.60 -6.30
CA ASP A 160 5.52 -15.62 -7.05
C ASP A 160 4.96 -17.01 -6.79
N ILE A 161 5.08 -17.86 -7.81
CA ILE A 161 4.73 -19.28 -7.74
C ILE A 161 5.76 -20.10 -8.52
N SER A 162 5.96 -21.36 -8.11
CA SER A 162 6.79 -22.31 -8.85
C SER A 162 6.13 -22.72 -10.17
N ASN A 163 6.93 -23.19 -11.12
CA ASN A 163 6.46 -23.77 -12.39
C ASN A 163 5.53 -24.98 -12.19
N SER A 164 5.67 -25.70 -11.06
CA SER A 164 4.84 -26.84 -10.66
C SER A 164 3.52 -26.46 -10.00
N ALA A 165 3.25 -25.17 -9.77
CA ALA A 165 2.01 -24.73 -9.14
C ALA A 165 0.79 -25.02 -10.04
N ARG A 166 -0.19 -25.73 -9.47
CA ARG A 166 -1.45 -26.10 -10.18
C ARG A 166 -2.25 -24.87 -10.63
N LYS A 167 -2.26 -23.83 -9.80
CA LYS A 167 -2.99 -22.58 -10.05
C LYS A 167 -2.01 -21.48 -10.43
N LYS A 168 -2.26 -20.86 -11.57
CA LYS A 168 -1.41 -19.84 -12.19
C LYS A 168 -1.62 -18.44 -11.62
N SER A 169 -0.67 -17.56 -11.90
CA SER A 169 -0.62 -16.21 -11.32
C SER A 169 -1.84 -15.37 -11.69
N GLU A 170 -2.30 -15.45 -12.93
CA GLU A 170 -3.48 -14.71 -13.43
C GLU A 170 -4.73 -15.02 -12.59
N GLN A 171 -5.07 -16.30 -12.45
CA GLN A 171 -6.22 -16.75 -11.64
C GLN A 171 -6.11 -16.37 -10.16
N ARG A 172 -4.88 -16.29 -9.62
CA ARG A 172 -4.66 -15.87 -8.23
C ARG A 172 -4.90 -14.37 -8.07
N ILE A 173 -4.44 -13.57 -9.03
CA ILE A 173 -4.62 -12.12 -9.03
C ILE A 173 -6.11 -11.78 -9.13
N GLU A 174 -6.86 -12.44 -10.02
CA GLU A 174 -8.31 -12.28 -10.13
C GLU A 174 -9.01 -12.54 -8.80
N GLU A 175 -8.70 -13.65 -8.13
CA GLU A 175 -9.31 -13.95 -6.82
C GLU A 175 -8.93 -12.94 -5.73
N ILE A 176 -7.70 -12.42 -5.75
CA ILE A 176 -7.27 -11.38 -4.81
C ILE A 176 -8.08 -10.12 -5.04
N ILE A 177 -8.21 -9.67 -6.28
CA ILE A 177 -8.99 -8.48 -6.66
C ILE A 177 -10.45 -8.67 -6.27
N ASP A 178 -11.07 -9.79 -6.63
CA ASP A 178 -12.48 -10.07 -6.31
C ASP A 178 -12.77 -10.07 -4.81
N ASN A 179 -11.85 -10.60 -4.00
CA ASN A 179 -12.02 -10.60 -2.54
C ASN A 179 -11.86 -9.20 -1.96
N PHE A 180 -10.92 -8.41 -2.47
CA PHE A 180 -10.71 -7.03 -2.01
C PHE A 180 -11.88 -6.13 -2.44
N ASP A 181 -12.38 -6.28 -3.67
CA ASP A 181 -13.52 -5.53 -4.20
C ASP A 181 -14.79 -5.78 -3.40
N LYS A 182 -15.01 -7.02 -2.93
CA LYS A 182 -16.13 -7.34 -2.02
C LYS A 182 -16.05 -6.56 -0.71
N ILE A 183 -14.85 -6.37 -0.16
CA ILE A 183 -14.66 -5.59 1.07
C ILE A 183 -14.91 -4.11 0.80
N VAL A 184 -14.28 -3.55 -0.23
CA VAL A 184 -14.42 -2.12 -0.58
C VAL A 184 -15.87 -1.77 -0.91
N SER A 185 -16.59 -2.65 -1.62
CA SER A 185 -18.00 -2.45 -1.97
C SER A 185 -18.95 -2.41 -0.78
N SER A 186 -18.51 -2.84 0.41
CA SER A 186 -19.31 -2.67 1.64
C SER A 186 -19.29 -1.23 2.20
N TYR A 187 -18.42 -0.37 1.66
CA TYR A 187 -18.31 1.05 2.01
C TYR A 187 -18.91 1.90 0.89
N SER A 188 -19.94 2.70 1.21
CA SER A 188 -20.70 3.44 0.20
C SER A 188 -19.90 4.53 -0.51
N ASN A 189 -18.87 5.06 0.17
CA ASN A 189 -18.11 6.24 -0.26
C ASN A 189 -16.69 5.88 -0.68
N LEU A 190 -16.42 4.61 -0.98
CA LEU A 190 -15.12 4.16 -1.48
C LEU A 190 -15.27 3.55 -2.88
N LYS A 191 -14.17 3.57 -3.62
CA LYS A 191 -13.99 2.80 -4.84
C LYS A 191 -12.60 2.22 -4.86
N SER A 192 -12.44 1.17 -5.65
CA SER A 192 -11.18 0.49 -5.86
C SER A 192 -10.80 0.42 -7.34
N ARG A 193 -9.52 0.18 -7.58
CA ARG A 193 -8.98 -0.17 -8.89
C ARG A 193 -7.65 -0.89 -8.71
N PHE A 194 -7.27 -1.69 -9.70
CA PHE A 194 -6.03 -2.44 -9.69
C PHE A 194 -5.09 -1.95 -10.80
N GLU A 195 -3.81 -1.77 -10.47
CA GLU A 195 -2.73 -1.49 -11.43
C GLU A 195 -1.60 -2.50 -11.30
N GLY A 196 -0.92 -2.78 -12.40
CA GLY A 196 0.08 -3.84 -12.50
C GLY A 196 -0.54 -5.17 -12.92
N GLY A 197 -0.13 -6.26 -12.28
CA GLY A 197 -0.66 -7.60 -12.54
C GLY A 197 0.01 -8.36 -13.69
N ASN A 198 0.85 -7.71 -14.49
CA ASN A 198 1.58 -8.35 -15.59
C ASN A 198 2.39 -9.55 -15.08
N VAL A 199 2.02 -10.74 -15.56
CA VAL A 199 2.69 -11.99 -15.20
C VAL A 199 3.97 -12.14 -16.01
N LYS A 200 5.09 -12.30 -15.32
CA LYS A 200 6.41 -12.54 -15.89
C LYS A 200 6.80 -14.00 -15.63
N VAL A 201 7.11 -14.74 -16.69
CA VAL A 201 7.54 -16.14 -16.62
C VAL A 201 9.06 -16.20 -16.50
N ILE A 202 9.54 -17.02 -15.56
CA ILE A 202 10.95 -17.37 -15.42
C ILE A 202 11.09 -18.83 -15.87
N PRO A 203 11.78 -19.11 -17.00
CA PRO A 203 11.90 -20.45 -17.55
C PRO A 203 12.38 -21.46 -16.52
N ASN A 204 11.69 -22.61 -16.43
CA ASN A 204 12.00 -23.70 -15.50
C ASN A 204 11.94 -23.38 -14.00
N ILE A 205 11.59 -22.14 -13.61
CA ILE A 205 11.53 -21.71 -12.21
C ILE A 205 10.07 -21.44 -11.82
N GLY A 206 9.36 -20.58 -12.56
CA GLY A 206 7.98 -20.24 -12.22
C GLY A 206 7.49 -18.93 -12.80
N GLU A 207 6.58 -18.28 -12.09
CA GLU A 207 5.95 -17.03 -12.50
C GLU A 207 6.02 -16.03 -11.35
N TYR A 208 6.08 -14.74 -11.68
CA TYR A 208 5.87 -13.68 -10.70
C TYR A 208 5.06 -12.53 -11.28
N SER A 209 4.46 -11.75 -10.40
CA SER A 209 3.70 -10.55 -10.74
C SER A 209 3.82 -9.51 -9.62
N ILE A 210 3.61 -8.25 -9.99
CA ILE A 210 3.63 -7.09 -9.08
C ILE A 210 2.28 -6.41 -9.21
N GLY A 211 1.59 -6.23 -8.09
CA GLY A 211 0.27 -5.64 -8.05
C GLY A 211 0.19 -4.46 -7.10
N CYS A 212 -0.60 -3.46 -7.49
CA CYS A 212 -1.03 -2.36 -6.63
C CYS A 212 -2.56 -2.32 -6.66
N TYR A 213 -3.18 -2.50 -5.51
CA TYR A 213 -4.62 -2.34 -5.35
C TYR A 213 -4.89 -1.01 -4.62
N ILE A 214 -5.60 -0.12 -5.29
CA ILE A 214 -5.82 1.26 -4.87
C ILE A 214 -7.22 1.35 -4.28
N ILE A 215 -7.34 2.01 -3.12
CA ILE A 215 -8.61 2.33 -2.46
C ILE A 215 -8.66 3.84 -2.29
N GLU A 216 -9.71 4.49 -2.80
CA GLU A 216 -9.84 5.94 -2.69
C GLU A 216 -11.30 6.35 -2.44
N PRO A 217 -11.53 7.54 -1.85
CA PRO A 217 -12.87 8.07 -1.68
C PRO A 217 -13.60 8.23 -3.03
N ASN A 218 -14.90 7.99 -2.99
CA ASN A 218 -15.82 8.14 -4.10
C ASN A 218 -16.98 9.04 -3.68
N PHE A 219 -16.77 10.35 -3.79
CA PHE A 219 -17.83 11.31 -3.59
C PHE A 219 -18.64 11.41 -4.89
N LYS A 220 -19.93 11.12 -4.80
CA LYS A 220 -20.89 11.35 -5.88
C LYS A 220 -21.19 12.84 -6.01
#